data_AF-A0A1F9KP36-F1
#
_entry.id   AF-A0A1F9KP36-F1
#
_cell.length_a   1.000
_cell.length_b   1.000
_cell.length_c   1.000
_cell.angle_alpha   90.00
_cell.angle_beta   90.00
_cell.angle_gamma   90.00
#
_symmetry.space_group_name_H-M   'P 1'
#
loop_
_entity.id
_entity.type
_entity.pdbx_description
1 polymer ?
#
loop_
_entity_poly.entity_id
_entity_poly.type
_entity_poly.pdbx_seq_one_letter_code
_entity_poly.pdbx_strand_id
1 'polypeptide(L)'
;MMESCANIQEHLGAWLDGELAPVVGERVELHLKQCPLCLGEKGRIERINSTLKNTLAAEAANIPFAPFWAGVHARIVEERSWQVRVVDWFRLTLTPPRLAWAIPAVILLLLGVLSLERFVPGLGFGQTNLASVESIDGHGMNVALLRESQTKTTIIWLFEDHEAETESTPEPASADPAF
;
A
#
# COMPACT_ATOMS: atom_id res chain seq x y z
N MET A 1 -23.92 39.78 32.15
CA MET A 1 -22.72 40.60 31.87
C MET A 1 -22.71 40.89 30.40
N MET A 2 -22.76 42.15 29.99
CA MET A 2 -22.55 42.54 28.59
C MET A 2 -21.09 42.23 28.25
N GLU A 3 -20.86 41.28 27.34
CA GLU A 3 -19.51 41.03 26.83
C GLU A 3 -19.01 42.27 26.08
N SER A 4 -17.72 42.56 26.22
CA SER A 4 -17.12 43.71 25.57
C SER A 4 -17.07 43.49 24.06
N CYS A 5 -17.16 44.58 23.29
CA CYS A 5 -17.07 44.51 21.83
C CYS A 5 -15.76 43.82 21.37
N ALA A 6 -14.67 43.96 22.14
CA ALA A 6 -13.40 43.32 21.85
C ALA A 6 -13.50 41.78 21.84
N ASN A 7 -14.18 41.20 22.84
CA ASN A 7 -14.37 39.76 22.93
C ASN A 7 -15.20 39.23 21.75
N ILE A 8 -16.27 39.95 21.40
CA ILE A 8 -17.12 39.59 20.26
C ILE A 8 -16.36 39.68 18.93
N GLN A 9 -15.50 40.68 18.76
CA GLN A 9 -14.67 40.82 17.56
C GLN A 9 -13.70 39.64 17.38
N GLU A 10 -13.10 39.13 18.45
CA GLU A 10 -12.22 37.95 18.40
C GLU A 10 -12.98 36.69 17.96
N HIS A 11 -14.24 36.54 18.39
CA HIS A 11 -15.07 35.39 18.05
C HIS A 11 -15.84 35.53 16.73
N LEU A 12 -15.85 36.71 16.11
CA LEU A 12 -16.71 37.00 14.96
C LEU A 12 -16.36 36.17 13.71
N GLY A 13 -15.07 35.91 13.47
CA GLY A 13 -14.61 35.06 12.38
C GLY A 13 -15.08 33.61 12.54
N ALA A 14 -14.74 33.00 13.68
CA ALA A 14 -15.16 31.64 14.01
C ALA A 14 -16.69 31.49 14.04
N TRP A 15 -17.43 32.54 14.42
CA TRP A 15 -18.89 32.56 14.35
C TRP A 15 -19.40 32.51 12.91
N LEU A 16 -18.82 33.31 12.00
CA LEU A 16 -19.18 33.32 10.58
C LEU A 16 -18.90 31.98 9.89
N ASP A 17 -17.85 31.28 10.31
CA ASP A 17 -17.46 29.98 9.77
C ASP A 17 -18.21 28.80 10.44
N GLY A 18 -19.01 29.08 11.50
CA GLY A 18 -19.78 28.05 12.22
C GLY A 18 -18.93 27.18 13.15
N GLU A 19 -17.75 27.63 13.53
CA GLU A 19 -16.77 26.89 14.34
C GLU A 19 -16.97 27.08 15.86
N LEU A 20 -17.83 28.01 16.27
CA LEU A 20 -18.10 28.24 17.69
C LEU A 20 -19.03 27.19 18.29
N ALA A 21 -18.76 26.85 19.55
CA ALA A 21 -19.70 26.06 20.34
C ALA A 21 -21.08 26.79 20.43
N PRO A 22 -22.21 26.06 20.43
CA PRO A 22 -23.55 26.65 20.33
C PRO A 22 -23.82 27.77 21.35
N VAL A 23 -23.38 27.57 22.60
CA VAL A 23 -23.55 28.54 23.69
C VAL A 23 -22.82 29.86 23.41
N VAL A 24 -21.63 29.80 22.81
CA VAL A 24 -20.85 31.00 22.47
C VAL A 24 -21.45 31.67 21.23
N GLY A 25 -21.89 30.87 20.25
CA GLY A 25 -22.51 31.38 19.04
C GLY A 25 -23.81 32.16 19.31
N GLU A 26 -24.65 31.68 20.22
CA GLU A 26 -25.87 32.38 20.62
C GLU A 26 -25.57 33.73 21.29
N ARG A 27 -24.52 33.79 22.12
CA ARG A 27 -24.09 35.05 22.74
C ARG A 27 -23.62 36.08 21.71
N VAL A 28 -22.81 35.63 20.74
CA VAL A 28 -22.35 36.50 19.63
C VAL A 28 -23.55 36.99 18.82
N GLU A 29 -24.50 36.12 18.49
CA GLU A 29 -25.71 36.51 17.77
C GLU A 29 -26.54 37.55 18.54
N LEU A 30 -26.72 37.37 19.86
CA LEU A 30 -27.44 38.30 20.71
C LEU A 30 -26.75 39.67 20.74
N HIS A 31 -25.42 39.69 20.86
CA HIS A 31 -24.65 40.94 20.82
C HIS A 31 -24.76 41.66 19.47
N LEU A 32 -24.69 40.93 18.35
CA LEU A 32 -24.82 41.49 17.00
C LEU A 32 -26.18 42.14 16.75
N LYS A 33 -27.25 41.67 17.41
CA LYS A 33 -28.58 42.30 17.35
C LYS A 33 -28.64 43.66 18.05
N GLN A 34 -27.71 43.92 18.97
CA GLN A 34 -27.73 45.10 19.85
C GLN A 34 -26.60 46.09 19.56
N CYS A 35 -25.50 45.65 18.93
CA CYS A 35 -24.30 46.45 18.72
C CYS A 35 -24.07 46.77 17.22
N PRO A 36 -24.30 48.01 16.77
CA PRO A 36 -24.10 48.40 15.37
C PRO A 36 -22.62 48.38 14.95
N LEU A 37 -21.69 48.55 15.89
CA LEU A 37 -20.25 48.49 15.61
C LEU A 37 -19.81 47.08 15.21
N CYS A 38 -20.22 46.06 15.99
CA CYS A 38 -19.89 44.67 15.68
C CYS A 38 -20.65 44.17 14.44
N LEU A 39 -21.86 44.68 14.18
CA LEU A 39 -22.58 44.43 12.93
C LEU A 39 -21.84 45.02 11.71
N GLY A 40 -21.28 46.23 11.84
CA GLY A 40 -20.45 46.84 10.81
C GLY A 40 -19.18 46.04 10.53
N GLU A 41 -18.54 45.52 11.58
CA GLU A 41 -17.36 44.67 11.47
C GLU A 41 -17.68 43.34 10.78
N LYS A 42 -18.82 42.72 11.12
CA LYS A 42 -19.32 41.54 10.41
C LYS A 42 -19.44 41.82 8.90
N GLY A 43 -20.09 42.92 8.54
CA GLY A 43 -20.25 43.31 7.14
C GLY A 43 -18.91 43.61 6.45
N ARG A 44 -17.89 44.09 7.18
CA ARG A 44 -16.53 44.27 6.64
C ARG A 44 -15.89 42.93 6.28
N ILE A 45 -15.98 41.94 7.16
CA ILE A 45 -15.44 40.60 6.92
C ILE A 45 -16.16 39.94 5.74
N GLU A 46 -17.50 40.02 5.70
CA GLU A 46 -18.31 39.46 4.60
C GLU A 46 -17.94 40.08 3.25
N ARG A 47 -17.72 41.40 3.18
CA ARG A 47 -17.26 42.09 1.96
C ARG A 47 -15.88 41.64 1.49
N ILE A 48 -14.94 41.43 2.42
CA ILE A 48 -13.62 40.90 2.08
C ILE A 48 -13.74 39.49 1.54
N ASN A 49 -14.51 38.63 2.22
CA ASN A 49 -14.75 37.25 1.82
C ASN A 49 -15.42 37.18 0.44
N SER A 50 -16.45 38.00 0.18
CA SER A 50 -17.09 38.05 -1.13
C SER A 50 -16.14 38.52 -2.23
N THR A 51 -15.30 39.51 -1.94
CA THR A 51 -14.31 40.01 -2.91
C THR A 51 -13.29 38.93 -3.24
N LEU A 52 -12.75 38.26 -2.22
CA LEU A 52 -11.79 37.18 -2.39
C LEU A 52 -12.40 35.97 -3.13
N LYS A 53 -13.63 35.59 -2.79
CA LYS A 53 -14.35 34.51 -3.50
C LYS A 53 -14.55 34.85 -4.97
N ASN A 54 -14.94 36.09 -5.27
CA ASN A 54 -15.18 36.51 -6.64
C ASN A 54 -13.88 36.55 -7.46
N THR A 55 -12.78 37.05 -6.90
CA THR A 55 -11.48 37.05 -7.58
C THR A 55 -10.96 35.63 -7.80
N LEU A 56 -11.02 34.77 -6.77
CA LEU A 56 -10.62 33.37 -6.89
C LEU A 56 -11.50 32.59 -7.86
N ALA A 57 -12.81 32.83 -7.90
CA ALA A 57 -13.71 32.19 -8.84
C ALA A 57 -13.41 32.62 -10.29
N ALA A 58 -13.11 33.91 -10.51
CA ALA A 58 -12.72 34.42 -11.82
C ALA A 58 -11.41 33.77 -12.31
N GLU A 59 -10.42 33.64 -11.44
CA GLU A 59 -9.15 32.96 -11.78
C GLU A 59 -9.31 31.46 -11.94
N ALA A 60 -10.10 30.81 -11.08
CA ALA A 60 -10.36 29.37 -11.14
C ALA A 60 -11.08 28.98 -12.44
N ALA A 61 -11.91 29.86 -13.01
CA ALA A 61 -12.55 29.64 -14.30
C ALA A 61 -11.53 29.51 -15.46
N ASN A 62 -10.33 30.07 -15.31
CA ASN A 62 -9.25 29.97 -16.29
C ASN A 62 -8.43 28.66 -16.15
N ILE A 63 -8.64 27.90 -15.08
CA ILE A 63 -7.89 26.67 -14.80
C ILE A 63 -8.71 25.46 -15.23
N PRO A 64 -8.18 24.54 -16.06
CA PRO A 64 -8.87 23.31 -16.42
C PRO A 64 -8.90 22.33 -15.22
N PHE A 65 -9.85 22.51 -14.31
CA PHE A 65 -10.02 21.69 -13.10
C PHE A 65 -10.68 20.32 -13.39
N ALA A 66 -11.44 20.20 -14.48
CA ALA A 66 -12.19 19.00 -14.84
C ALA A 66 -11.34 17.70 -14.92
N PRO A 67 -10.19 17.66 -15.63
CA PRO A 67 -9.37 16.44 -15.70
C PRO A 67 -8.78 16.04 -14.34
N PHE A 68 -8.37 17.02 -13.52
CA PHE A 68 -7.90 16.77 -12.16
C PHE A 68 -9.02 16.17 -11.29
N TRP A 69 -10.19 16.80 -11.28
CA TRP A 69 -11.34 16.34 -10.50
C TRP A 69 -11.82 14.95 -10.93
N ALA A 70 -11.81 14.66 -12.24
CA ALA A 70 -12.16 13.34 -12.75
C ALA A 70 -11.25 12.24 -12.17
N GLY A 71 -9.93 12.49 -12.08
CA GLY A 71 -8.99 11.57 -11.45
C GLY A 71 -9.19 11.40 -9.95
N VAL A 72 -9.50 12.49 -9.24
CA VAL A 72 -9.82 12.46 -7.80
C VAL A 72 -11.12 11.68 -7.56
N HIS A 73 -12.17 11.97 -8.32
CA HIS A 73 -13.46 11.31 -8.23
C HIS A 73 -13.35 9.81 -8.54
N ALA A 74 -12.61 9.43 -9.58
CA ALA A 74 -12.35 8.03 -9.91
C ALA A 74 -11.71 7.30 -8.72
N ARG A 75 -10.67 7.87 -8.10
CA ARG A 75 -10.01 7.27 -6.93
C ARG A 75 -10.93 7.14 -5.71
N ILE A 76 -11.73 8.17 -5.41
CA ILE A 76 -12.68 8.14 -4.28
C ILE A 76 -13.76 7.06 -4.48
N VAL A 77 -14.25 6.89 -5.72
CA VAL A 77 -15.27 5.88 -6.05
C VAL A 77 -14.66 4.47 -6.08
N GLU A 78 -13.46 4.33 -6.62
CA GLU A 78 -12.79 3.04 -6.82
C GLU A 78 -12.31 2.42 -5.50
N GLU A 79 -11.70 3.21 -4.61
CA GLU A 79 -11.22 2.70 -3.31
C GLU A 79 -12.35 2.35 -2.34
N ARG A 80 -13.52 2.98 -2.47
CA ARG A 80 -14.61 2.83 -1.49
C ARG A 80 -15.46 1.57 -1.71
N SER A 81 -15.42 0.94 -2.88
CA SER A 81 -16.48 -0.01 -3.27
C SER A 81 -16.31 -1.46 -2.78
N TRP A 82 -15.06 -1.93 -2.62
CA TRP A 82 -14.79 -3.31 -2.20
C TRP A 82 -14.38 -3.39 -0.73
N GLN A 83 -13.57 -2.45 -0.23
CA GLN A 83 -13.11 -2.46 1.16
C GLN A 83 -14.25 -2.22 2.15
N VAL A 84 -15.15 -1.27 1.86
CA VAL A 84 -16.33 -1.02 2.71
C VAL A 84 -17.26 -2.23 2.70
N ARG A 85 -17.44 -2.87 1.54
CA ARG A 85 -18.30 -4.07 1.40
C ARG A 85 -17.72 -5.29 2.12
N VAL A 86 -16.41 -5.48 2.08
CA VAL A 86 -15.70 -6.55 2.81
C VAL A 86 -15.74 -6.27 4.32
N VAL A 87 -15.48 -5.04 4.75
CA VAL A 87 -15.50 -4.67 6.18
C VAL A 87 -16.91 -4.75 6.76
N ASP A 88 -17.94 -4.32 6.02
CA ASP A 88 -19.33 -4.43 6.46
C ASP A 88 -19.79 -5.90 6.50
N TRP A 89 -19.38 -6.73 5.52
CA TRP A 89 -19.62 -8.17 5.56
C TRP A 89 -18.90 -8.84 6.74
N PHE A 90 -17.64 -8.46 7.03
CA PHE A 90 -16.88 -8.96 8.17
C PHE A 90 -17.53 -8.55 9.50
N ARG A 91 -18.01 -7.30 9.61
CA ARG A 91 -18.70 -6.81 10.81
C ARG A 91 -20.05 -7.50 11.04
N LEU A 92 -20.84 -7.72 9.99
CA LEU A 92 -22.11 -8.46 10.10
C LEU A 92 -21.88 -9.96 10.41
N THR A 93 -20.81 -10.56 9.90
CA THR A 93 -20.50 -11.97 10.17
C THR A 93 -19.87 -12.19 11.55
N LEU A 94 -19.25 -11.18 12.17
CA LEU A 94 -18.58 -11.27 13.48
C LEU A 94 -19.40 -10.79 14.68
N THR A 95 -20.69 -10.49 14.51
CA THR A 95 -21.59 -10.19 15.64
C THR A 95 -22.91 -10.93 15.46
N PRO A 96 -23.10 -12.15 16.02
CA PRO A 96 -23.54 -12.37 17.42
C PRO A 96 -22.95 -13.69 18.05
N PRO A 97 -23.40 -14.23 19.23
CA PRO A 97 -22.58 -15.05 20.14
C PRO A 97 -22.30 -16.50 19.69
N ARG A 98 -22.69 -16.88 18.47
CA ARG A 98 -22.53 -18.26 17.96
C ARG A 98 -21.13 -18.55 17.43
N LEU A 99 -20.28 -17.53 17.25
CA LEU A 99 -18.88 -17.70 16.85
C LEU A 99 -17.91 -18.07 17.99
N ALA A 100 -18.36 -18.10 19.25
CA ALA A 100 -17.53 -18.60 20.36
C ALA A 100 -16.98 -20.01 20.09
N TRP A 101 -17.73 -20.82 19.32
CA TRP A 101 -17.34 -22.17 18.92
C TRP A 101 -16.72 -22.27 17.53
N ALA A 102 -16.82 -21.24 16.71
CA ALA A 102 -16.30 -21.28 15.34
C ALA A 102 -14.76 -21.29 15.32
N ILE A 103 -14.13 -20.49 16.18
CA ILE A 103 -12.67 -20.46 16.32
C ILE A 103 -12.12 -21.83 16.80
N PRO A 104 -12.59 -22.42 17.91
CA PRO A 104 -12.10 -23.73 18.32
C PRO A 104 -12.48 -24.85 17.34
N ALA A 105 -13.62 -24.77 16.65
CA ALA A 105 -13.97 -25.74 15.61
C ALA A 105 -13.04 -25.65 14.39
N VAL A 106 -12.68 -24.45 13.94
CA VAL A 106 -11.71 -24.26 12.84
C VAL A 106 -10.31 -24.70 13.25
N ILE A 107 -9.89 -24.44 14.49
CA ILE A 107 -8.62 -24.92 15.03
C ILE A 107 -8.61 -26.46 15.08
N LEU A 108 -9.67 -27.09 15.59
CA LEU A 108 -9.81 -28.56 15.60
C LEU A 108 -9.84 -29.14 14.18
N LEU A 109 -10.51 -28.49 13.24
CA LEU A 109 -10.54 -28.89 11.84
C LEU A 109 -9.14 -28.81 11.20
N LEU A 110 -8.43 -27.69 11.41
CA LEU A 110 -7.05 -27.50 10.93
C LEU A 110 -6.09 -28.53 11.54
N LEU A 111 -6.17 -28.78 12.85
CA LEU A 111 -5.38 -29.80 13.53
C LEU A 111 -5.74 -31.22 13.05
N GLY A 112 -7.02 -31.47 12.74
CA GLY A 112 -7.49 -32.72 12.16
C GLY A 112 -6.93 -32.95 10.76
N VAL A 113 -7.00 -31.95 9.88
CA VAL A 113 -6.42 -32.01 8.53
C VAL A 113 -4.90 -32.20 8.59
N LEU A 114 -4.19 -31.40 9.41
CA LEU A 114 -2.74 -31.52 9.60
C LEU A 114 -2.32 -32.87 10.21
N SER A 115 -3.14 -33.45 11.10
CA SER A 115 -2.88 -34.80 11.63
C SER A 115 -3.17 -35.88 10.60
N LEU A 116 -4.18 -35.69 9.74
CA LEU A 116 -4.53 -36.64 8.70
C LEU A 116 -3.43 -36.72 7.64
N GLU A 117 -2.75 -35.60 7.34
CA GLU A 117 -1.55 -35.60 6.49
C GLU A 117 -0.39 -36.39 7.11
N ARG A 118 -0.27 -36.44 8.44
CA ARG A 118 0.73 -37.28 9.12
C ARG A 118 0.37 -38.76 9.13
N PHE A 119 -0.92 -39.09 9.07
CA PHE A 119 -1.41 -40.47 9.15
C PHE A 119 -1.59 -41.15 7.79
N VAL A 120 -1.80 -40.37 6.72
CA VAL A 120 -1.94 -40.88 5.34
C VAL A 120 -0.94 -40.13 4.43
N PRO A 121 0.30 -40.63 4.31
CA PRO A 121 1.28 -40.01 3.41
C PRO A 121 0.80 -40.21 1.96
N GLY A 122 0.29 -39.15 1.34
CA GLY A 122 -0.15 -39.16 -0.06
C GLY A 122 -1.43 -38.38 -0.39
N LEU A 123 -2.12 -37.80 0.59
CA LEU A 123 -3.38 -37.04 0.39
C LEU A 123 -3.21 -35.52 0.50
N GLY A 124 -1.98 -35.01 0.28
CA GLY A 124 -1.69 -33.58 0.23
C GLY A 124 -1.92 -32.99 -1.18
N PHE A 125 -2.51 -31.80 -1.24
CA PHE A 125 -2.61 -31.03 -2.47
C PHE A 125 -1.21 -30.63 -2.95
N GLY A 126 -0.77 -31.26 -4.06
CA GLY A 126 0.38 -30.82 -4.82
C GLY A 126 1.71 -31.37 -4.34
N GLN A 127 1.98 -32.66 -4.63
CA GLN A 127 3.36 -33.06 -4.91
C GLN A 127 3.80 -32.34 -6.19
N THR A 128 4.38 -31.15 -6.05
CA THR A 128 5.26 -30.64 -7.09
C THR A 128 6.46 -31.57 -7.10
N ASN A 129 6.65 -32.30 -8.21
CA ASN A 129 7.87 -33.04 -8.52
C ASN A 129 9.06 -32.09 -8.65
N LEU A 130 9.48 -31.51 -7.54
CA LEU A 130 10.72 -30.77 -7.40
C LEU A 130 11.77 -31.78 -6.97
N ALA A 131 12.47 -32.33 -7.96
CA ALA A 131 13.78 -32.91 -7.71
C ALA A 131 14.69 -31.75 -7.26
N SER A 132 14.97 -31.67 -5.97
CA SER A 132 16.04 -30.85 -5.42
C SER A 132 17.31 -31.67 -5.53
N VAL A 133 18.24 -31.25 -6.39
CA VAL A 133 19.56 -31.86 -6.52
C VAL A 133 20.41 -31.29 -5.40
N GLU A 134 20.64 -32.10 -4.35
CA GLU A 134 21.30 -31.66 -3.12
C GLU A 134 22.84 -31.68 -3.21
N SER A 135 23.40 -32.38 -4.20
CA SER A 135 24.79 -32.17 -4.60
C SER A 135 25.01 -32.66 -6.04
N ILE A 136 25.88 -31.96 -6.76
CA ILE A 136 26.49 -32.45 -8.00
C ILE A 136 27.94 -32.69 -7.65
N ASP A 137 28.30 -33.96 -7.41
CA ASP A 137 29.69 -34.34 -7.17
C ASP A 137 30.40 -34.42 -8.54
N GLY A 138 30.91 -33.28 -8.99
CA GLY A 138 31.81 -33.24 -10.13
C GLY A 138 33.17 -33.71 -9.66
N HIS A 139 33.52 -34.97 -9.92
CA HIS A 139 34.86 -35.52 -9.69
C HIS A 139 35.93 -34.72 -10.47
N GLY A 140 36.33 -33.55 -9.95
CA GLY A 140 37.30 -32.63 -10.57
C GLY A 140 36.75 -31.73 -11.69
N MET A 141 35.43 -31.67 -11.91
CA MET A 141 34.82 -30.85 -12.96
C MET A 141 34.03 -29.66 -12.41
N ASN A 142 34.20 -28.48 -13.01
CA ASN A 142 33.43 -27.29 -12.67
C ASN A 142 32.03 -27.36 -13.31
N VAL A 143 30.99 -27.10 -12.53
CA VAL A 143 29.59 -27.21 -12.97
C VAL A 143 28.87 -25.87 -12.85
N ALA A 144 28.24 -25.42 -13.94
CA ALA A 144 27.36 -24.26 -13.95
C ALA A 144 25.91 -24.69 -14.21
N LEU A 145 24.97 -24.13 -13.44
CA LEU A 145 23.55 -24.47 -13.54
C LEU A 145 22.71 -23.22 -13.79
N LEU A 146 21.95 -23.22 -14.88
CA LEU A 146 21.01 -22.16 -15.21
C LEU A 146 19.59 -22.72 -15.19
N ARG A 147 18.72 -22.08 -14.42
CA ARG A 147 17.30 -22.46 -14.29
C ARG A 147 16.41 -21.36 -14.86
N GLU A 148 15.73 -21.66 -15.95
CA GLU A 148 14.74 -20.77 -16.57
C GLU A 148 13.35 -21.03 -15.95
N SER A 149 12.78 -20.03 -15.28
CA SER A 149 11.58 -20.22 -14.45
C SER A 149 10.29 -20.34 -15.25
N GLN A 150 10.24 -19.80 -16.48
CA GLN A 150 9.02 -19.81 -17.31
C GLN A 150 8.81 -21.12 -18.07
N THR A 151 9.87 -21.76 -18.54
CA THR A 151 9.79 -22.98 -19.37
C THR A 151 10.02 -24.27 -18.59
N LYS A 152 10.41 -24.16 -17.30
CA LYS A 152 10.80 -25.29 -16.43
C LYS A 152 11.96 -26.13 -16.97
N THR A 153 12.76 -25.58 -17.87
CA THR A 153 13.93 -26.27 -18.42
C THR A 153 15.15 -25.99 -17.53
N THR A 154 15.87 -27.06 -17.16
CA THR A 154 17.15 -26.97 -16.45
C THR A 154 18.26 -27.36 -17.42
N ILE A 155 19.25 -26.49 -17.58
CA ILE A 155 20.42 -26.74 -18.41
C ILE A 155 21.64 -26.87 -17.49
N ILE A 156 22.40 -27.95 -17.64
CA ILE A 156 23.59 -28.27 -16.82
C ILE A 156 24.80 -28.32 -17.76
N TRP A 157 25.82 -27.50 -17.49
CA TRP A 157 27.07 -27.48 -18.26
C TRP A 157 28.20 -28.05 -17.40
N LEU A 158 29.00 -28.94 -18.00
CA LEU A 158 30.16 -29.61 -17.38
C LEU A 158 31.42 -29.15 -18.11
N PHE A 159 32.42 -28.66 -17.37
CA PHE A 159 33.71 -28.25 -17.90
C PHE A 159 34.84 -29.05 -17.24
N GLU A 160 35.80 -29.50 -18.05
CA GLU A 160 36.99 -30.22 -17.61
C GLU A 160 38.18 -29.24 -17.61
N ASP A 161 38.80 -29.03 -16.44
CA ASP A 161 40.01 -28.20 -16.35
C ASP A 161 41.21 -29.04 -16.79
N HIS A 162 41.75 -28.77 -17.98
CA HIS A 162 43.06 -29.27 -18.36
C HIS A 162 44.14 -28.43 -17.64
N GLU A 163 44.60 -28.92 -16.49
CA GLU A 163 45.80 -28.38 -15.84
C GLU A 163 47.01 -28.57 -16.76
N ALA A 164 47.62 -27.44 -17.15
CA ALA A 164 48.86 -27.40 -17.90
C ALA A 164 50.03 -27.85 -17.01
N GLU A 165 50.42 -29.12 -17.11
CA GLU A 165 51.67 -29.60 -16.53
C GLU A 165 52.87 -29.03 -17.31
N THR A 166 53.69 -28.25 -16.61
CA THR A 166 54.96 -27.72 -17.12
C THR A 166 56.10 -28.58 -16.56
N GLU A 167 57.05 -28.93 -17.43
CA GLU A 167 58.50 -29.09 -17.17
C GLU A 167 59.10 -30.49 -16.87
N SER A 168 59.93 -30.99 -17.80
CA SER A 168 61.25 -31.57 -17.46
C SER A 168 62.19 -31.78 -18.69
N THR A 169 63.22 -30.93 -18.74
CA THR A 169 64.65 -31.23 -19.07
C THR A 169 65.09 -31.60 -20.52
N PRO A 170 66.29 -31.14 -20.98
CA PRO A 170 66.63 -30.96 -22.41
C PRO A 170 67.60 -32.01 -23.01
N GLU A 171 67.78 -31.89 -24.36
CA GLU A 171 68.98 -32.22 -25.18
C GLU A 171 69.10 -33.64 -25.81
N PRO A 172 69.73 -33.85 -27.02
CA PRO A 172 69.84 -33.03 -28.25
C PRO A 172 69.48 -33.76 -29.57
N ALA A 173 69.27 -32.95 -30.61
CA ALA A 173 69.67 -33.11 -32.02
C ALA A 173 69.51 -34.46 -32.77
N SER A 174 68.70 -34.45 -33.83
CA SER A 174 69.21 -34.73 -35.19
C SER A 174 68.35 -34.05 -36.26
N ALA A 175 69.03 -33.41 -37.20
CA ALA A 175 68.48 -32.86 -38.42
C ALA A 175 68.30 -33.98 -39.46
N ASP A 176 67.17 -34.01 -40.17
CA ASP A 176 67.12 -33.68 -41.60
C ASP A 176 65.70 -33.91 -42.17
N PRO A 177 65.33 -33.17 -43.24
CA PRO A 177 64.04 -33.29 -43.92
C PRO A 177 64.14 -34.23 -45.13
N ALA A 178 63.10 -35.00 -45.44
CA ALA A 178 62.92 -35.54 -46.79
C ALA A 178 61.49 -36.06 -47.05
N PHE A 179 60.84 -35.38 -48.00
CA PHE A 179 59.78 -35.78 -48.94
C PHE A 179 58.38 -36.13 -48.43
#